data_AF-A0A7S2CZ79-F1
#
_entry.id   AF-A0A7S2CZ79-F1
#
_cell.length_a   1.000
_cell.length_b   1.000
_cell.length_c   1.000
_cell.angle_alpha   90.00
_cell.angle_beta   90.00
_cell.angle_gamma   90.00
#
_symmetry.space_group_name_H-M   'P 1'
#
loop_
_entity.id
_entity.type
_entity.pdbx_description
1 polymer ?
#
loop_
_entity_poly.entity_id
_entity_poly.type
_entity_poly.pdbx_seq_one_letter_code
_entity_poly.pdbx_strand_id
1 'polypeptide(L)'
;CLVQSFIGETRVLAIQDEELEETTVSGFLTGETLFCGNGLSDTFFQCTGQGIRLIDAVTFEALDTWTPPEQGVTVTVAAGNERQCAVALGGGTVVVVEVTSERTIGVIGTIRLPHEVGCLNLEPLTPPILDREPAEPEHGSSDSDDRMDCSGSSDNGAAGMLQMLAVGTWTDM
;
A
#
# COMPACT_ATOMS: atom_id res chain seq x y z
N CYS A 1 5.66 -4.14 -13.22
CA CYS A 1 7.10 -4.44 -13.00
C CYS A 1 7.23 -5.41 -11.83
N LEU A 2 8.39 -6.05 -11.70
CA LEU A 2 8.78 -6.86 -10.54
C LEU A 2 9.90 -6.12 -9.81
N VAL A 3 9.74 -5.90 -8.50
CA VAL A 3 10.79 -5.29 -7.66
C VAL A 3 11.48 -6.38 -6.86
N GLN A 4 12.80 -6.39 -6.88
CA GLN A 4 13.64 -7.34 -6.18
C GLN A 4 14.54 -6.61 -5.19
N SER A 5 14.57 -7.08 -3.95
CA SER A 5 15.39 -6.53 -2.88
C SER A 5 16.57 -7.46 -2.62
N PHE A 6 17.76 -6.89 -2.49
CA PHE A 6 19.00 -7.56 -2.10
C PHE A 6 19.64 -6.78 -0.95
N ILE A 7 20.68 -7.37 -0.34
CA ILE A 7 21.45 -6.69 0.71
C ILE A 7 22.09 -5.43 0.12
N GLY A 8 21.58 -4.27 0.52
CA GLY A 8 22.10 -2.96 0.11
C GLY A 8 21.71 -2.48 -1.29
N GLU A 9 20.87 -3.21 -2.03
CA GLU A 9 20.41 -2.78 -3.36
C GLU A 9 18.97 -3.23 -3.67
N THR A 10 18.32 -2.50 -4.58
CA THR A 10 16.99 -2.84 -5.12
C THR A 10 17.07 -2.79 -6.64
N ARG A 11 16.50 -3.79 -7.30
CA ARG A 11 16.40 -3.86 -8.77
C ARG A 11 14.94 -3.88 -9.21
N VAL A 12 14.66 -3.26 -10.35
CA VAL A 12 13.32 -3.24 -10.94
C VAL A 12 13.39 -3.90 -12.30
N LEU A 13 12.50 -4.87 -12.53
CA LEU A 13 12.37 -5.57 -13.80
C LEU A 13 11.05 -5.15 -14.45
N ALA A 14 11.12 -4.48 -15.60
CA ALA A 14 9.98 -4.24 -16.47
C ALA A 14 9.55 -5.57 -17.12
N ILE A 15 8.23 -5.78 -17.21
CA ILE A 15 7.66 -6.91 -17.94
C ILE A 15 7.22 -6.34 -19.29
N GLN A 16 7.87 -6.76 -20.38
CA GLN A 16 7.57 -6.33 -21.74
C GLN A 16 7.52 -7.56 -22.64
N ASP A 17 6.44 -7.75 -23.40
CA ASP A 17 6.29 -8.85 -24.37
C ASP A 17 6.67 -10.24 -23.82
N GLU A 18 6.23 -10.56 -22.60
CA GLU A 18 6.54 -11.81 -21.87
C GLU A 18 8.01 -11.97 -21.41
N GLU A 19 8.86 -10.97 -21.62
CA GLU A 19 10.23 -10.91 -21.14
C GLU A 19 10.39 -9.97 -19.93
N LEU A 20 11.47 -10.20 -19.17
CA LEU A 20 11.89 -9.36 -18.05
C LEU A 20 13.15 -8.58 -18.43
N GLU A 21 13.05 -7.25 -18.42
CA GLU A 21 14.17 -6.34 -18.68
C GLU A 21 14.44 -5.48 -17.45
N GLU A 22 15.71 -5.32 -17.06
CA GLU A 22 16.07 -4.43 -15.96
C GLU A 22 15.82 -2.97 -16.34
N THR A 23 15.14 -2.24 -15.46
CA THR A 23 14.80 -0.83 -15.65
C THR A 23 15.09 -0.05 -14.37
N THR A 24 15.10 1.28 -14.50
CA THR A 24 15.33 2.20 -13.38
C THR A 24 14.10 3.04 -13.11
N VAL A 25 13.74 3.15 -11.83
CA VAL A 25 12.68 4.05 -11.35
C VAL A 25 13.37 5.20 -10.64
N SER A 26 13.28 6.42 -11.18
CA SER A 26 14.03 7.58 -10.68
C SER A 26 13.69 7.97 -9.24
N GLY A 27 12.45 7.71 -8.82
CA GLY A 27 11.97 7.96 -7.46
C GLY A 27 12.44 6.94 -6.42
N PHE A 28 13.10 5.83 -6.81
CA PHE A 28 13.56 4.80 -5.87
C PHE A 28 14.75 5.29 -5.03
N LEU A 29 14.74 4.93 -3.75
CA LEU A 29 15.93 4.96 -2.92
C LEU A 29 16.84 3.80 -3.27
N THR A 30 18.14 4.08 -3.19
CA THR A 30 19.19 3.08 -3.11
C THR A 30 19.10 2.34 -1.77
N GLY A 31 19.39 1.04 -1.78
CA GLY A 31 19.39 0.21 -0.57
C GLY A 31 18.41 -0.95 -0.67
N GLU A 32 18.27 -1.67 0.45
CA GLU A 32 17.32 -2.76 0.61
C GLU A 32 15.89 -2.21 0.78
N THR A 33 14.97 -2.70 -0.05
CA THR A 33 13.54 -2.42 0.07
C THR A 33 12.90 -3.42 1.02
N LEU A 34 12.20 -2.92 2.04
CA LEU A 34 11.48 -3.73 3.03
C LEU A 34 10.04 -4.00 2.60
N PHE A 35 9.42 -3.04 1.90
CA PHE A 35 8.10 -3.19 1.31
C PHE A 35 8.02 -2.34 0.03
N CYS A 36 7.37 -2.89 -1.01
CA CYS A 36 7.00 -2.16 -2.21
C CYS A 36 5.61 -2.61 -2.63
N GLY A 37 4.72 -1.67 -2.91
CA GLY A 37 3.34 -1.98 -3.25
C GLY A 37 2.65 -0.83 -3.96
N ASN A 38 1.69 -1.16 -4.83
CA ASN A 38 0.89 -0.16 -5.51
C ASN A 38 0.02 0.59 -4.51
N GLY A 39 -0.08 1.90 -4.70
CA GLY A 39 -0.96 2.79 -3.96
C GLY A 39 -2.13 3.26 -4.83
N LEU A 40 -3.03 4.04 -4.23
CA LEU A 40 -4.08 4.73 -4.96
C LEU A 40 -3.56 5.87 -5.83
N SER A 41 -4.40 6.37 -6.74
CA SER A 41 -4.16 7.59 -7.52
C SER A 41 -2.85 7.55 -8.33
N ASP A 42 -2.62 6.43 -9.01
CA ASP A 42 -1.43 6.18 -9.83
C ASP A 42 -0.14 6.44 -9.04
N THR A 43 -0.07 5.90 -7.83
CA THR A 43 1.13 5.96 -7.00
C THR A 43 1.55 4.57 -6.56
N PHE A 44 2.75 4.47 -6.01
CA PHE A 44 3.21 3.27 -5.32
C PHE A 44 4.22 3.64 -4.24
N PHE A 45 4.33 2.77 -3.25
CA PHE A 45 5.20 2.94 -2.10
C PHE A 45 6.51 2.17 -2.28
N GLN A 46 7.58 2.75 -1.77
CA GLN A 46 8.80 2.04 -1.42
C GLN A 46 9.15 2.36 0.04
N CYS A 47 9.08 1.37 0.92
CA CYS A 47 9.50 1.49 2.32
C CYS A 47 10.90 0.82 2.45
N THR A 48 11.91 1.57 2.89
CA THR A 48 13.32 1.14 3.07
C THR A 48 13.77 1.45 4.51
N GLY A 49 14.99 1.07 4.89
CA GLY A 49 15.58 1.44 6.19
C GLY A 49 15.63 2.96 6.44
N GLN A 50 15.61 3.80 5.40
CA GLN A 50 15.63 5.26 5.51
C GLN A 50 14.25 5.89 5.70
N GLY A 51 13.16 5.14 5.46
CA GLY A 51 11.80 5.67 5.50
C GLY A 51 10.93 5.21 4.33
N ILE A 52 9.91 6.00 4.03
CA ILE A 52 8.87 5.70 3.04
C ILE A 52 8.95 6.72 1.91
N ARG A 53 8.95 6.25 0.67
CA ARG A 53 8.72 7.08 -0.52
C ARG A 53 7.37 6.79 -1.14
N LEU A 54 6.68 7.85 -1.53
CA LEU A 54 5.54 7.81 -2.42
C LEU A 54 6.02 8.22 -3.82
N ILE A 55 5.70 7.40 -4.81
CA ILE A 55 6.27 7.50 -6.16
C ILE A 55 5.12 7.53 -7.15
N ASP A 56 5.23 8.40 -8.15
CA ASP A 56 4.26 8.51 -9.23
C ASP A 56 4.41 7.33 -10.21
N ALA A 57 3.33 6.60 -10.47
CA ALA A 57 3.35 5.41 -11.32
C ALA A 57 3.48 5.72 -12.82
N VAL A 58 3.34 6.98 -13.22
CA VAL A 58 3.41 7.41 -14.63
C VAL A 58 4.78 7.99 -14.96
N THR A 59 5.27 8.90 -14.12
CA THR A 59 6.55 9.60 -14.31
C THR A 59 7.72 8.90 -13.64
N PHE A 60 7.45 7.96 -12.72
CA PHE A 60 8.43 7.29 -11.87
C PHE A 60 9.20 8.21 -10.91
N GLU A 61 8.82 9.48 -10.79
CA GLU A 61 9.44 10.43 -9.88
C GLU A 61 8.90 10.29 -8.44
N ALA A 62 9.72 10.66 -7.46
CA ALA A 62 9.28 10.70 -6.08
C ALA A 62 8.34 11.90 -5.86
N LEU A 63 7.14 11.65 -5.37
CA LEU A 63 6.14 12.66 -5.03
C LEU A 63 6.37 13.22 -3.64
N ASP A 64 6.61 12.34 -2.67
CA ASP A 64 6.77 12.72 -1.27
C ASP A 64 7.59 11.67 -0.51
N THR A 65 8.07 12.04 0.67
CA THR A 65 8.91 11.18 1.51
C THR A 65 8.63 11.40 2.98
N TRP A 66 8.51 10.29 3.71
CA TRP A 66 8.52 10.28 5.16
C TRP A 66 9.82 9.63 5.67
N THR A 67 10.44 10.23 6.68
CA THR A 67 11.64 9.71 7.33
C THR A 67 11.46 9.70 8.85
N PRO A 68 12.16 8.80 9.58
CA PRO A 68 12.16 8.82 11.04
C PRO A 68 12.60 10.21 11.56
N PRO A 69 11.90 10.78 12.57
CA PRO A 69 12.21 12.11 13.07
C PRO A 69 13.53 12.17 13.86
N GLU A 70 13.95 11.04 14.43
CA GLU A 70 15.18 10.93 15.21
C GLU A 70 16.36 10.51 14.33
N GLN A 71 17.49 11.20 14.50
CA GLN A 71 18.72 10.92 13.74
C GLN A 71 19.29 9.56 14.12
N GLY A 72 19.67 8.76 13.12
CA GLY A 72 20.26 7.44 13.31
C GLY A 72 19.25 6.32 13.59
N VAL A 73 17.95 6.63 13.67
CA VAL A 73 16.88 5.63 13.75
C VAL A 73 16.50 5.19 12.34
N THR A 74 16.40 3.88 12.13
CA THR A 74 16.03 3.28 10.85
C THR A 74 14.75 2.48 10.96
N VAL A 75 14.07 2.32 9.82
CA VAL A 75 12.96 1.36 9.70
C VAL A 75 13.50 -0.06 9.74
N THR A 76 12.86 -0.93 10.53
CA THR A 76 13.23 -2.34 10.71
C THR A 76 12.22 -3.30 10.08
N VAL A 77 10.94 -2.92 10.08
CA VAL A 77 9.84 -3.71 9.51
C VAL A 77 8.91 -2.76 8.76
N ALA A 78 8.40 -3.17 7.61
CA ALA A 78 7.40 -2.43 6.86
C ALA A 78 6.29 -3.37 6.35
N ALA A 79 5.07 -2.87 6.31
CA ALA A 79 3.93 -3.53 5.68
C ALA A 79 2.98 -2.46 5.14
N GLY A 80 2.19 -2.75 4.12
CA GLY A 80 1.28 -1.78 3.57
C GLY A 80 0.19 -2.40 2.73
N ASN A 81 -0.75 -1.54 2.34
CA ASN A 81 -1.83 -1.81 1.41
C ASN A 81 -1.92 -0.63 0.41
N GLU A 82 -2.98 -0.61 -0.40
CA GLU A 82 -3.21 0.43 -1.42
C GLU A 82 -3.32 1.87 -0.88
N ARG A 83 -3.68 2.05 0.40
CA ARG A 83 -3.88 3.37 1.03
C ARG A 83 -2.79 3.74 2.01
N GLN A 84 -2.19 2.77 2.68
CA GLN A 84 -1.36 2.98 3.87
C GLN A 84 -0.07 2.15 3.86
N CYS A 85 1.02 2.70 4.41
CA CYS A 85 2.22 1.93 4.83
C CYS A 85 2.35 2.09 6.35
N ALA A 86 2.60 0.99 7.05
CA ALA A 86 3.01 0.94 8.44
C ALA A 86 4.48 0.55 8.51
N VAL A 87 5.25 1.26 9.32
CA VAL A 87 6.67 1.01 9.54
C VAL A 87 6.97 0.91 11.02
N ALA A 88 7.80 -0.05 11.40
CA ALA A 88 8.41 -0.12 12.72
C ALA A 88 9.82 0.47 12.68
N LEU A 89 10.15 1.21 13.71
CA LEU A 89 11.47 1.77 13.98
C LEU A 89 12.15 0.96 15.08
N GLY A 90 13.48 1.00 15.10
CA GLY A 90 14.22 0.50 16.25
C GLY A 90 13.74 1.15 17.56
N GLY A 91 13.64 0.37 18.63
CA GLY A 91 13.12 0.79 19.93
C GLY A 91 11.60 0.62 20.10
N GLY A 92 10.95 -0.14 19.21
CA GLY A 92 9.55 -0.55 19.32
C GLY A 92 8.50 0.48 18.86
N THR A 93 8.90 1.55 18.15
CA THR A 93 7.95 2.57 17.67
C THR A 93 7.34 2.14 16.34
N VAL A 94 6.02 2.20 16.22
CA VAL A 94 5.28 1.94 14.98
C VAL A 94 4.63 3.24 14.50
N VAL A 95 4.81 3.54 13.22
CA VAL A 95 4.22 4.70 12.54
C VAL A 95 3.35 4.20 11.40
N VAL A 96 2.16 4.77 11.26
CA VAL A 96 1.26 4.50 10.15
C VAL A 96 1.07 5.78 9.35
N VAL A 97 1.25 5.67 8.04
CA VAL A 97 1.03 6.75 7.09
C VAL A 97 -0.05 6.39 6.09
N GLU A 98 -0.72 7.39 5.53
CA GLU A 98 -1.74 7.27 4.50
C GLU A 98 -1.42 8.22 3.33
N VAL A 99 -1.80 7.83 2.10
CA VAL A 99 -1.79 8.74 0.95
C VAL A 99 -2.95 9.72 1.05
N THR A 100 -2.65 11.01 1.11
CA THR A 100 -3.69 12.07 1.11
C THR A 100 -4.28 12.28 -0.29
N SER A 101 -5.39 13.01 -0.37
CA SER A 101 -5.99 13.43 -1.65
C SER A 101 -5.04 14.21 -2.56
N GLU A 102 -4.05 14.88 -1.99
CA GLU A 102 -3.03 15.67 -2.68
C GLU A 102 -1.85 14.82 -3.16
N ARG A 103 -1.92 13.48 -3.04
CA ARG A 103 -0.84 12.54 -3.38
C ARG A 103 0.43 12.82 -2.56
N THR A 104 0.24 13.07 -1.27
CA THR A 104 1.31 13.25 -0.27
C THR A 104 1.19 12.24 0.87
N ILE A 105 2.21 12.11 1.71
CA ILE A 105 2.22 11.19 2.85
C ILE A 105 1.75 11.92 4.12
N GLY A 106 0.62 11.49 4.67
CA GLY A 106 0.12 11.96 5.96
C GLY A 106 0.38 10.93 7.07
N VAL A 107 0.99 11.34 8.18
CA VAL A 107 1.10 10.47 9.37
C VAL A 107 -0.24 10.45 10.11
N ILE A 108 -0.86 9.27 10.20
CA ILE A 108 -2.18 9.10 10.83
C ILE A 108 -2.11 8.46 12.22
N GLY A 109 -0.96 7.86 12.58
CA GLY A 109 -0.79 7.25 13.90
C GLY A 109 0.67 6.98 14.25
N THR A 110 0.98 7.07 15.54
CA THR A 110 2.27 6.65 16.10
C THR A 110 2.05 6.05 17.47
N ILE A 111 2.64 4.89 17.72
CA ILE A 111 2.59 4.21 19.02
C ILE A 111 3.96 3.62 19.34
N ARG A 112 4.35 3.65 20.62
CA ARG A 112 5.55 2.97 21.09
C ARG A 112 5.17 1.73 21.89
N LEU A 113 5.65 0.59 21.43
CA LEU A 113 5.44 -0.70 22.07
C LEU A 113 6.55 -0.98 23.10
N PRO A 114 6.31 -1.88 24.08
CA PRO A 114 7.31 -2.19 25.11
C PRO A 114 8.51 -2.98 24.59
N HIS A 115 8.36 -3.68 23.46
CA HIS A 115 9.35 -4.56 22.87
C HIS A 115 9.56 -4.23 21.40
N GLU A 116 10.67 -4.74 20.85
CA GLU A 116 10.95 -4.65 19.42
C GLU A 116 9.86 -5.33 18.58
N VAL A 117 9.57 -4.74 17.44
CA VAL A 117 8.61 -5.29 16.48
C VAL A 117 9.31 -6.34 15.62
N GLY A 118 8.73 -7.53 15.54
CA GLY A 118 9.20 -8.62 14.70
C GLY A 118 8.50 -8.68 13.34
N CYS A 119 7.21 -8.36 13.27
CA CYS A 119 6.45 -8.34 12.02
C CYS A 119 5.23 -7.40 12.10
N LEU A 120 4.78 -6.93 10.93
CA LEU A 120 3.59 -6.10 10.75
C LEU A 120 2.69 -6.71 9.66
N ASN A 121 1.37 -6.59 9.81
CA ASN A 121 0.42 -6.88 8.75
C ASN A 121 -0.70 -5.84 8.73
N LEU A 122 -0.90 -5.22 7.57
CA LEU A 122 -1.87 -4.14 7.34
C LEU A 122 -2.88 -4.51 6.22
N GLU A 123 -3.03 -5.80 5.93
CA GLU A 123 -3.99 -6.25 4.93
C GLU A 123 -5.43 -5.90 5.38
N PRO A 124 -6.23 -5.21 4.55
CA PRO A 124 -7.60 -4.90 4.89
C PRO A 124 -8.43 -6.16 5.12
N LEU A 125 -9.21 -6.17 6.20
CA LEU A 125 -10.17 -7.24 6.44
C LEU A 125 -11.42 -6.97 5.62
N THR A 126 -11.51 -7.60 4.45
CA THR A 126 -12.78 -7.65 3.71
C THR A 126 -13.75 -8.51 4.50
N PRO A 127 -14.95 -8.01 4.87
CA PRO A 127 -15.95 -8.87 5.49
C PRO A 127 -16.25 -10.03 4.53
N PRO A 128 -16.51 -11.24 5.05
CA PRO A 128 -16.91 -12.33 4.17
C PRO A 128 -18.10 -11.86 3.34
N ILE A 129 -18.04 -12.12 2.03
CA ILE A 129 -19.23 -12.01 1.18
C ILE A 129 -20.18 -13.05 1.76
N LEU A 130 -21.10 -12.62 2.64
CA LEU A 130 -22.29 -13.40 2.93
C LEU A 130 -22.92 -13.62 1.56
N ASP A 131 -22.97 -14.88 1.15
CA ASP A 131 -23.46 -15.33 -0.15
C ASP A 131 -24.66 -14.46 -0.54
N ARG A 132 -24.43 -13.49 -1.44
CA ARG A 132 -25.56 -12.85 -2.10
C ARG A 132 -26.19 -14.00 -2.86
N GLU A 133 -27.36 -14.46 -2.42
CA GLU A 133 -28.16 -15.38 -3.21
C GLU A 133 -28.17 -14.84 -4.64
N PRO A 134 -27.83 -15.66 -5.65
CA PRO A 134 -27.87 -15.21 -7.03
C PRO A 134 -29.27 -14.69 -7.27
N ALA A 135 -29.39 -13.40 -7.63
CA ALA A 135 -30.67 -12.81 -7.97
C ALA A 135 -31.35 -13.72 -9.00
N GLU A 136 -32.54 -14.24 -8.66
CA GLU A 136 -33.27 -15.07 -9.58
C GLU A 136 -33.49 -14.29 -10.88
N PRO A 137 -33.27 -14.91 -12.06
CA PRO A 137 -33.50 -14.24 -13.33
C PRO A 137 -34.99 -13.92 -13.45
N GLU A 138 -35.32 -12.63 -13.31
CA GLU A 138 -36.66 -12.12 -13.55
C GLU A 138 -37.07 -12.48 -14.98
N HIS A 139 -38.03 -13.40 -15.12
CA HIS A 139 -38.65 -13.74 -16.39
C HIS A 139 -39.57 -12.58 -16.80
N GLY A 140 -38.97 -11.48 -17.24
CA GLY A 140 -39.65 -10.35 -17.87
C GLY A 140 -39.89 -10.67 -19.34
N SER A 141 -41.15 -10.94 -19.68
CA SER A 141 -41.63 -11.10 -21.05
C SER A 141 -41.24 -9.93 -21.95
N SER A 142 -40.87 -10.24 -23.19
CA SER A 142 -40.57 -9.32 -24.27
C SER A 142 -41.61 -8.21 -24.44
N ASP A 143 -41.18 -6.94 -24.35
CA ASP A 143 -41.62 -5.93 -25.31
C ASP A 143 -40.60 -4.78 -25.42
N SER A 144 -40.73 -4.02 -26.48
CA SER A 144 -39.70 -3.36 -27.28
C SER A 144 -39.33 -1.92 -26.86
N ASP A 145 -38.12 -1.50 -27.29
CA ASP A 145 -37.57 -0.13 -27.43
C ASP A 145 -37.75 0.89 -26.29
N ASP A 146 -36.66 1.20 -25.55
CA ASP A 146 -36.32 2.60 -25.23
C ASP A 146 -34.89 2.76 -24.64
N ARG A 147 -34.06 3.52 -25.38
CA ARG A 147 -33.00 4.46 -24.93
C ARG A 147 -31.95 3.99 -23.91
N MET A 148 -30.70 3.90 -24.38
CA MET A 148 -29.50 3.90 -23.54
C MET A 148 -29.37 5.24 -22.80
N ASP A 149 -29.49 5.22 -21.47
CA ASP A 149 -28.96 6.25 -20.60
C ASP A 149 -28.04 5.57 -19.58
N CYS A 150 -26.74 5.59 -19.86
CA CYS A 150 -25.72 5.03 -18.97
C CYS A 150 -25.18 6.12 -18.04
N SER A 151 -26.01 6.56 -17.10
CA SER A 151 -25.54 7.28 -15.91
C SER A 151 -25.33 6.30 -14.76
N GLY A 152 -24.34 5.43 -14.91
CA GLY A 152 -23.85 4.59 -13.81
C GLY A 152 -23.00 5.43 -12.85
N SER A 153 -23.62 6.20 -11.97
CA SER A 153 -22.95 6.77 -10.81
C SER A 153 -22.73 5.65 -9.78
N SER A 154 -21.66 4.87 -9.94
CA SER A 154 -21.12 4.07 -8.84
C SER A 154 -20.28 4.97 -7.94
N ASP A 155 -20.93 5.96 -7.34
CA ASP A 155 -20.37 6.73 -6.24
C ASP A 155 -20.65 5.92 -4.96
N ASN A 156 -19.97 4.78 -4.83
CA ASN A 156 -19.98 4.02 -3.60
C ASN A 156 -19.00 4.76 -2.66
N GLY A 157 -19.57 5.72 -1.92
CA GLY A 157 -18.88 6.49 -0.92
C GLY A 157 -18.00 5.59 -0.05
N ALA A 158 -16.75 5.99 0.09
CA ALA A 158 -15.75 5.37 0.95
C ALA A 158 -16.25 5.38 2.39
N ALA A 159 -17.05 4.37 2.75
CA ALA A 159 -17.34 4.05 4.13
C ALA A 159 -16.00 3.70 4.79
N GLY A 160 -15.58 4.51 5.76
CA GLY A 160 -14.31 4.38 6.47
C GLY A 160 -14.07 2.92 6.85
N MET A 161 -13.14 2.28 6.15
CA MET A 161 -12.83 0.88 6.34
C MET A 161 -12.19 0.74 7.73
N LEU A 162 -12.77 -0.08 8.60
CA LEU A 162 -12.09 -0.47 9.83
C LEU A 162 -10.80 -1.20 9.45
N GLN A 163 -9.68 -0.51 9.56
CA GLN A 163 -8.36 -1.07 9.28
C GLN A 163 -7.70 -1.43 10.60
N MET A 164 -7.32 -2.70 10.72
CA MET A 164 -6.55 -3.21 11.85
C MET A 164 -5.10 -3.40 11.43
N LEU A 165 -4.17 -2.95 12.28
CA LEU A 165 -2.75 -3.29 12.16
C LEU A 165 -2.43 -4.40 13.16
N ALA A 166 -2.07 -5.57 12.65
CA ALA A 166 -1.53 -6.63 13.48
C ALA A 166 -0.03 -6.43 13.68
N VAL A 167 0.43 -6.48 14.93
CA VAL A 167 1.84 -6.29 15.29
C VAL A 167 2.33 -7.49 16.08
N GLY A 168 3.32 -8.21 15.56
CA GLY A 168 4.08 -9.22 16.28
C GLY A 168 5.27 -8.56 16.97
N THR A 169 5.44 -8.81 18.28
CA THR A 169 6.58 -8.30 19.05
C THR A 169 7.46 -9.44 19.51
N TRP A 170 8.75 -9.16 19.66
CA TRP A 170 9.66 -10.07 20.34
C TRP A 170 9.28 -10.12 21.82
N THR A 171 9.19 -11.32 22.38
CA THR A 171 9.13 -11.52 23.83
C THR A 171 10.48 -12.06 24.26
N ASP A 172 11.09 -11.46 25.29
CA ASP A 172 12.27 -12.06 25.92
C ASP A 172 11.89 -13.47 26.40
N MET A 173 12.66 -14.47 25.96
CA MET A 173 12.51 -15.88 26.35
C MET A 173 13.31 -16.19 27.61
#